data_AF-A0A177B392-F1
#
_entry.id   AF-A0A177B392-F1
#
_cell.length_a   1.000
_cell.length_b   1.000
_cell.length_c   1.000
_cell.angle_alpha   90.00
_cell.angle_beta   90.00
_cell.angle_gamma   90.00
#
_symmetry.space_group_name_H-M   'P 1'
#
loop_
_entity.id
_entity.type
_entity.pdbx_description
1 polymer ?
#
loop_
_entity_poly.entity_id
_entity_poly.type
_entity_poly.pdbx_seq_one_letter_code
_entity_poly.pdbx_strand_id
1 'polypeptide(L)'
;MVSQIVGVIGGFMQYFSYLSNSYWVLPIGRLITGWQCGIGAQIAPMYVSEFSPFKIRGVLVTVHQLMITFGIVVASLYGLDSIFGNINIFTVYSVQFTHRKRCMIRMENCDSEPTDNYGTVKF
;
A
#
# COMPACT_ATOMS: atom_id res chain seq x y z
N MET A 1 0.69 -19.17 7.92
CA MET A 1 1.14 -18.93 9.31
C MET A 1 2.31 -17.96 9.36
N VAL A 2 3.41 -18.24 8.66
CA VAL A 2 4.57 -17.32 8.57
C VAL A 2 4.17 -15.91 8.15
N SER A 3 3.31 -15.77 7.14
CA SER A 3 2.81 -14.49 6.65
C SER A 3 2.04 -13.68 7.73
N GLN A 4 1.28 -14.35 8.59
CA GLN A 4 0.57 -13.67 9.68
C GLN A 4 1.53 -13.10 10.72
N ILE A 5 2.60 -13.84 11.02
CA ILE A 5 3.63 -13.40 11.98
C ILE A 5 4.35 -12.14 11.45
N VAL A 6 4.73 -12.13 10.16
CA VAL A 6 5.37 -10.96 9.52
C VAL A 6 4.44 -9.75 9.51
N GLY A 7 3.13 -9.97 9.25
CA GLY A 7 2.13 -8.90 9.30
C GLY A 7 1.95 -8.29 10.69
N VAL A 8 1.92 -9.11 11.75
CA VAL A 8 1.79 -8.64 13.13
C VAL A 8 3.01 -7.83 13.55
N ILE A 9 4.23 -8.29 13.21
CA ILE A 9 5.46 -7.56 13.52
C ILE A 9 5.50 -6.20 12.80
N GLY A 10 5.18 -6.18 11.51
CA GLY A 10 5.14 -4.93 10.72
C GLY A 10 4.11 -3.93 11.27
N GLY A 11 2.91 -4.39 11.59
CA GLY A 11 1.85 -3.56 12.15
C GLY A 11 2.17 -3.03 13.55
N PHE A 12 2.70 -3.89 14.43
CA PHE A 12 3.12 -3.49 15.77
C PHE A 12 4.22 -2.42 15.73
N MET A 13 5.18 -2.58 14.83
CA MET A 13 6.26 -1.62 14.64
C MET A 13 5.76 -0.27 14.08
N GLN A 14 4.80 -0.30 13.15
CA GLN A 14 4.14 0.90 12.63
C GLN A 14 3.38 1.64 13.74
N TYR A 15 2.69 0.90 14.61
CA TYR A 15 1.97 1.45 15.76
C TYR A 15 2.91 2.03 16.83
N PHE A 16 4.02 1.36 17.10
CA PHE A 16 5.01 1.86 18.05
C PHE A 16 5.69 3.15 17.56
N SER A 17 5.87 3.30 16.25
CA SER A 17 6.37 4.55 15.65
C SER A 17 5.46 5.74 15.96
N TYR A 18 4.14 5.54 15.94
CA TYR A 18 3.17 6.58 16.24
C TYR A 18 3.31 7.12 17.66
N LEU A 19 3.65 6.25 18.62
CA LEU A 19 3.97 6.67 19.99
C LEU A 19 5.30 7.44 20.09
N SER A 20 6.31 7.01 19.33
CA SER A 20 7.70 7.45 19.52
C SER A 20 8.13 8.65 18.65
N ASN A 21 7.30 9.10 17.68
CA ASN A 21 7.60 10.21 16.75
C ASN A 21 9.00 10.08 16.08
N SER A 22 9.40 8.86 15.75
CA SER A 22 10.73 8.61 15.19
C SER A 22 10.63 8.37 13.67
N TYR A 23 11.24 9.26 12.88
CA TYR A 23 11.11 9.28 11.43
C TYR A 23 11.67 8.02 10.73
N TRP A 24 12.66 7.36 11.32
CA TRP A 24 13.36 6.23 10.68
C TRP A 24 12.61 4.90 10.72
N VAL A 25 11.67 4.71 11.64
CA VAL A 25 10.99 3.41 11.84
C VAL A 25 9.76 3.23 10.95
N LEU A 26 9.16 4.33 10.46
CA LEU A 26 8.02 4.34 9.53
C LEU A 26 8.33 3.69 8.17
N PRO A 27 9.42 4.05 7.46
CA PRO A 27 9.77 3.43 6.19
C PRO A 27 9.98 1.91 6.31
N ILE A 28 10.65 1.48 7.38
CA ILE A 28 10.98 0.07 7.62
C ILE A 28 9.71 -0.74 7.86
N GLY A 29 8.76 -0.25 8.66
CA GLY A 29 7.47 -0.92 8.86
C GLY A 29 6.65 -1.03 7.58
N ARG A 30 6.73 -0.03 6.67
CA ARG A 30 6.05 -0.08 5.37
C ARG A 30 6.69 -1.07 4.40
N LEU A 31 8.01 -1.27 4.46
CA LEU A 31 8.69 -2.29 3.67
C LEU A 31 8.24 -3.69 4.08
N ILE A 32 8.15 -3.96 5.38
CA ILE A 32 7.72 -5.26 5.93
C ILE A 32 6.26 -5.53 5.56
N THR A 33 5.36 -4.56 5.78
CA THR A 33 3.94 -4.69 5.45
C THR A 33 3.71 -4.80 3.94
N GLY A 34 4.51 -4.10 3.15
CA GLY A 34 4.50 -4.19 1.69
C GLY A 34 4.92 -5.56 1.17
N TRP A 35 6.01 -6.12 1.72
CA TRP A 35 6.48 -7.47 1.39
C TRP A 35 5.41 -8.52 1.69
N GLN A 36 4.81 -8.43 2.87
CA GLN A 36 3.72 -9.31 3.31
C GLN A 36 2.53 -9.27 2.34
N CYS A 37 2.06 -8.07 1.98
CA CYS A 37 0.92 -7.92 1.08
C CYS A 37 1.24 -8.41 -0.35
N GLY A 38 2.46 -8.17 -0.85
CA GLY A 38 2.88 -8.62 -2.18
C GLY A 38 2.88 -10.13 -2.34
N ILE A 39 3.42 -10.87 -1.35
CA ILE A 39 3.40 -12.33 -1.36
C ILE A 39 1.96 -12.86 -1.26
N GLY A 40 1.15 -12.28 -0.37
CA GLY A 40 -0.25 -12.69 -0.19
C GLY A 40 -1.11 -12.50 -1.45
N ALA A 41 -0.93 -11.38 -2.15
CA ALA A 41 -1.68 -11.07 -3.36
C ALA A 41 -1.38 -12.03 -4.52
N GLN A 42 -0.15 -12.54 -4.63
CA GLN A 42 0.24 -13.46 -5.71
C GLN A 42 -0.12 -14.91 -5.42
N ILE A 43 -0.03 -15.34 -4.15
CA ILE A 43 -0.39 -16.71 -3.75
C ILE A 43 -1.89 -16.95 -3.87
N ALA A 44 -2.72 -15.94 -3.57
CA ALA A 44 -4.18 -16.08 -3.61
C ALA A 44 -4.72 -16.59 -4.96
N PRO A 45 -4.52 -15.90 -6.11
CA PRO A 45 -5.02 -16.38 -7.40
C PRO A 45 -4.37 -17.69 -7.84
N MET A 46 -3.11 -17.94 -7.47
CA MET A 46 -2.43 -19.22 -7.75
C MET A 46 -3.16 -20.38 -7.06
N TYR A 47 -3.43 -20.25 -5.76
CA TYR A 47 -4.11 -21.30 -4.99
C TYR A 47 -5.53 -21.55 -5.50
N VAL A 48 -6.31 -20.50 -5.76
CA VAL A 48 -7.67 -20.70 -6.28
C VAL A 48 -7.65 -21.27 -7.71
N SER A 49 -6.64 -20.94 -8.52
CA SER A 49 -6.49 -21.51 -9.88
C SER A 49 -6.21 -23.01 -9.87
N GLU A 50 -5.60 -23.53 -8.79
CA GLU A 50 -5.31 -24.94 -8.57
C GLU A 50 -6.57 -25.73 -8.19
N PHE A 51 -7.47 -25.10 -7.43
CA PHE A 51 -8.76 -25.68 -7.05
C PHE A 51 -9.83 -25.60 -8.16
N SER A 52 -9.69 -24.67 -9.11
CA SER A 52 -10.76 -24.33 -10.03
C SER A 52 -10.84 -25.23 -11.29
N PRO A 53 -12.03 -25.72 -11.68
CA PRO A 53 -12.23 -26.43 -12.94
C PRO A 53 -11.93 -25.53 -14.16
N PHE A 54 -11.44 -26.15 -15.25
CA PHE A 54 -10.88 -25.48 -16.44
C PHE A 54 -11.71 -24.34 -17.03
N LYS A 55 -13.05 -24.37 -16.88
CA LYS A 55 -13.96 -23.35 -17.45
C LYS A 55 -14.00 -22.01 -16.71
N ILE A 56 -13.58 -21.92 -15.44
CA ILE A 56 -13.75 -20.70 -14.62
C ILE A 56 -12.45 -20.03 -14.17
N ARG A 57 -11.29 -20.56 -14.59
CA ARG A 57 -9.96 -20.02 -14.23
C ARG A 57 -9.82 -18.52 -14.52
N GLY A 58 -10.35 -18.05 -15.66
CA GLY A 58 -10.29 -16.64 -16.04
C GLY A 58 -11.14 -15.72 -15.15
N VAL A 59 -12.30 -16.19 -14.69
CA VAL A 59 -13.22 -15.39 -13.87
C VAL A 59 -12.62 -15.11 -12.49
N LEU A 60 -11.96 -16.10 -11.88
CA LEU A 60 -11.27 -15.96 -10.59
C LEU A 60 -10.24 -14.82 -10.56
N VAL A 61 -9.44 -14.69 -11.61
CA VAL A 61 -8.41 -13.64 -11.72
C VAL A 61 -9.07 -12.27 -11.85
N THR A 62 -10.13 -12.15 -12.65
CA THR A 62 -10.86 -10.88 -12.79
C THR A 62 -11.52 -10.43 -11.48
N VAL A 63 -12.07 -11.36 -10.69
CA VAL A 63 -12.65 -11.05 -9.38
C VAL A 63 -11.57 -10.57 -8.39
N HIS A 64 -10.39 -11.19 -8.39
CA HIS A 64 -9.27 -10.75 -7.56
C HIS A 64 -8.80 -9.34 -7.93
N GLN A 65 -8.70 -9.04 -9.23
CA GLN A 65 -8.35 -7.70 -9.71
C GLN A 65 -9.43 -6.67 -9.35
N LEU A 66 -10.72 -7.02 -9.47
CA LEU A 66 -11.82 -6.15 -9.07
C LEU A 66 -11.76 -5.84 -7.57
N MET A 67 -11.47 -6.83 -6.72
CA MET A 67 -11.32 -6.65 -5.27
C MET A 67 -10.20 -5.67 -4.92
N ILE A 68 -9.02 -5.81 -5.55
CA ILE A 68 -7.89 -4.88 -5.34
C ILE A 68 -8.29 -3.45 -5.75
N THR A 69 -8.93 -3.32 -6.91
CA THR A 69 -9.36 -2.02 -7.44
C THR A 69 -10.41 -1.38 -6.53
N PHE A 70 -11.34 -2.18 -6.00
CA PHE A 70 -12.35 -1.73 -5.04
C PHE A 70 -11.71 -1.27 -3.72
N GLY A 71 -10.70 -1.98 -3.22
CA GLY A 71 -9.95 -1.58 -2.03
C GLY A 71 -9.27 -0.21 -2.20
N ILE A 72 -8.70 0.06 -3.38
CA ILE A 72 -8.09 1.36 -3.68
C ILE A 72 -9.17 2.46 -3.73
N VAL A 73 -10.32 2.21 -4.38
CA VAL A 73 -11.42 3.18 -4.44
C VAL A 73 -11.93 3.52 -3.03
N VAL A 74 -12.13 2.52 -2.17
CA VAL A 74 -12.56 2.74 -0.78
C VAL A 74 -11.51 3.53 0.00
N ALA A 75 -10.22 3.22 -0.15
CA ALA A 75 -9.15 3.99 0.48
C ALA A 75 -9.14 5.47 0.01
N SER A 76 -9.41 5.70 -1.28
CA SER A 76 -9.56 7.04 -1.82
C SER A 76 -10.77 7.78 -1.24
N LEU A 77 -11.89 7.10 -0.99
CA LEU A 77 -13.08 7.71 -0.37
C LEU A 77 -12.80 8.18 1.07
N TYR A 78 -12.08 7.38 1.88
CA TYR A 78 -11.65 7.81 3.22
C TYR A 78 -10.64 8.96 3.18
N GLY A 79 -9.77 8.97 2.18
CA GLY A 79 -8.86 10.10 1.93
C GLY A 79 -9.59 11.36 1.48
N LEU A 80 -10.66 11.24 0.68
CA LEU A 80 -11.44 12.38 0.20
C LEU A 80 -12.14 13.15 1.32
N ASP A 81 -12.68 12.46 2.34
CA ASP A 81 -13.29 13.09 3.52
C ASP A 81 -12.29 13.95 4.30
N SER A 82 -11.03 13.50 4.35
CA SER A 82 -9.92 14.24 4.96
C SER A 82 -9.27 15.30 4.05
N ILE A 83 -9.40 15.17 2.71
CA ILE A 83 -8.80 16.05 1.69
C ILE A 83 -9.71 17.22 1.30
N PHE A 84 -11.03 17.15 1.47
CA PHE A 84 -11.94 18.30 1.18
C PHE A 84 -11.66 19.54 2.06
N GLY A 85 -10.73 19.46 3.01
CA GLY A 85 -10.15 20.61 3.72
C GLY A 85 -8.86 21.21 3.11
N ASN A 86 -8.20 20.62 2.11
CA ASN A 86 -6.94 21.16 1.54
C ASN A 86 -6.67 20.73 0.06
N ILE A 87 -6.62 21.71 -0.84
CA ILE A 87 -6.52 21.57 -2.31
C ILE A 87 -5.16 21.09 -2.86
N ASN A 88 -4.11 20.96 -2.05
CA ASN A 88 -2.75 20.69 -2.55
C ASN A 88 -2.38 19.20 -2.64
N ILE A 89 -3.19 18.34 -2.02
CA ILE A 89 -2.86 16.92 -1.81
C ILE A 89 -3.21 16.07 -3.05
N PHE A 90 -4.20 16.49 -3.84
CA PHE A 90 -4.68 15.78 -5.06
C PHE A 90 -3.60 15.65 -6.16
N THR A 91 -2.70 16.63 -6.27
CA THR A 91 -1.58 16.60 -7.22
C THR A 91 -0.52 15.57 -6.82
N VAL A 92 -0.26 15.35 -5.53
CA VAL A 92 0.75 14.38 -5.07
C VAL A 92 0.28 12.93 -5.30
N TYR A 93 -1.00 12.61 -5.05
CA TYR A 93 -1.53 11.26 -5.29
C TYR A 93 -1.55 10.88 -6.78
N SER A 94 -1.86 11.84 -7.66
CA SER A 94 -1.86 11.66 -9.11
C SER A 94 -0.45 11.41 -9.68
N VAL A 95 0.57 12.01 -9.06
CA VAL A 95 1.98 11.89 -9.46
C VAL A 95 2.62 10.62 -8.86
N GLN A 96 2.24 10.18 -7.65
CA GLN A 96 2.77 8.94 -7.05
C GLN A 96 2.40 7.66 -7.82
N PHE A 97 1.23 7.62 -8.46
CA PHE A 97 0.82 6.46 -9.27
C PHE A 97 1.67 6.30 -10.54
N THR A 98 2.10 7.41 -11.14
CA THR A 98 2.99 7.44 -12.31
C THR A 98 4.45 7.19 -11.90
N HIS A 99 4.90 7.71 -10.76
CA HIS A 99 6.26 7.48 -10.24
C HIS A 99 6.49 6.03 -9.79
N ARG A 100 5.50 5.33 -9.20
CA ARG A 100 5.69 3.95 -8.71
C ARG A 100 5.98 2.94 -9.82
N LYS A 101 5.51 3.19 -11.05
CA LYS A 101 5.84 2.35 -12.23
C LYS A 101 7.18 2.73 -12.87
N ARG A 102 7.59 4.01 -12.81
CA ARG A 102 8.88 4.49 -13.34
C ARG A 102 10.07 4.23 -12.42
N CYS A 103 9.93 4.44 -11.10
CA CYS A 103 11.02 4.26 -10.13
C CYS A 103 11.38 2.79 -9.88
N MET A 104 10.43 1.85 -9.97
CA MET A 104 10.76 0.43 -9.76
C MET A 104 11.69 -0.16 -10.85
N ILE A 105 11.74 0.44 -12.04
CA ILE A 105 12.65 0.00 -13.13
C ILE A 105 13.99 0.73 -13.06
N ARG A 106 14.07 1.87 -12.36
CA ARG A 106 15.24 2.77 -12.39
C ARG A 106 16.05 2.84 -11.10
N MET A 107 15.64 2.22 -9.98
CA MET A 107 16.37 2.30 -8.67
C MET A 107 17.07 3.67 -8.45
N GLU A 108 16.36 4.76 -8.73
CA GLU A 108 16.88 6.12 -8.63
C GLU A 108 16.20 6.74 -7.41
N ASN A 109 17.01 7.20 -6.46
CA ASN A 109 16.57 7.88 -5.24
C ASN A 109 15.76 9.12 -5.61
N CYS A 110 14.44 8.99 -5.61
CA CYS A 110 13.51 10.11 -5.62
C CYS A 110 12.89 10.23 -4.22
N ASP A 111 13.69 10.59 -3.22
CA ASP A 111 13.19 11.20 -1.99
C ASP A 111 14.33 11.97 -1.30
N SER A 112 14.67 13.13 -1.88
CA SER A 112 15.19 14.24 -1.10
C SER A 112 14.31 15.46 -1.37
N GLU A 113 13.73 15.98 -0.28
CA GLU A 113 13.29 17.37 -0.02
C GLU A 113 11.80 17.74 -0.27
N PRO A 114 11.21 18.67 0.51
CA PRO A 114 11.26 18.93 1.96
C PRO A 114 9.85 18.90 2.61
N THR A 115 9.75 18.45 3.86
CA THR A 115 8.56 18.66 4.69
C THR A 115 8.75 19.92 5.54
N ASP A 116 8.23 21.07 5.10
CA ASP A 116 7.98 22.23 5.96
C ASP A 116 6.79 23.04 5.40
N ASN A 117 5.71 23.15 6.18
CA ASN A 117 4.44 23.87 5.92
C ASN A 117 3.24 23.11 5.32
N TYR A 118 3.00 21.88 5.75
CA TYR A 118 1.61 21.43 5.98
C TYR A 118 1.54 20.84 7.39
N GLY A 119 1.11 21.68 8.33
CA GLY A 119 1.06 21.37 9.75
C GLY A 119 0.27 20.10 10.04
N THR A 120 0.89 19.23 10.85
CA THR A 120 0.26 18.12 11.56
C THR A 120 -0.46 17.09 10.69
N VAL A 121 0.33 16.26 10.01
CA VAL A 121 0.00 14.84 9.94
C VAL A 121 0.88 14.13 10.96
N LYS A 122 0.40 14.07 12.20
CA LYS A 122 0.99 13.20 13.24
C LYS A 122 0.71 11.75 12.84
N PHE A 123 1.73 11.11 12.28
CA PHE A 123 1.91 9.66 12.21
C PHE A 123 3.11 9.25 13.06
#